data_AF-A0A378YY70-F1
#
_entry.id   AF-A0A378YY70-F1
#
_cell.length_a   1.000
_cell.length_b   1.000
_cell.length_c   1.000
_cell.angle_alpha   90.00
_cell.angle_beta   90.00
_cell.angle_gamma   90.00
#
_symmetry.space_group_name_H-M   'P 1'
#
loop_
_entity.id
_entity.type
_entity.pdbx_description
1 polymer ?
#
loop_
_entity_poly.entity_id
_entity_poly.type
_entity_poly.pdbx_seq_one_letter_code
_entity_poly.pdbx_strand_id
1 'polypeptide(L)'
;MKLRGKILRRLPACAFAGAACLWMVLDTTAALAQPPQYKNDAELMGAAIASPEGVGEVLARLVQKCGLYGASTRDHGNSALRAWQARHRDYLAEGRRVRAELQATYTDSQARERFDELLRTQLPMLVERQFVVYSRSIDDQPTESAKADLCDGYFSAVDDLQFDLKVNDPALAAFFDRRISAHGAARGADDGGSGTANAVSAAGDAAGPPAATSAPVAR
;
A
#
# COMPACT_ATOMS: atom_id res chain seq x y z
N MET A 1 -89.05 9.60 -1.13
CA MET A 1 -87.99 10.48 -1.65
C MET A 1 -87.06 9.64 -2.52
N LYS A 2 -86.98 9.95 -3.83
CA LYS A 2 -86.32 9.16 -4.88
C LYS A 2 -84.91 9.71 -5.19
N LEU A 3 -84.01 8.79 -5.56
CA LEU A 3 -82.65 8.98 -6.08
C LEU A 3 -82.52 10.00 -7.23
N ARG A 4 -81.39 10.71 -7.29
CA ARG A 4 -80.71 11.34 -8.45
C ARG A 4 -79.32 11.78 -7.96
N GLY A 5 -78.18 11.65 -8.64
CA GLY A 5 -77.85 11.27 -10.00
C GLY A 5 -76.44 11.83 -10.32
N LYS A 6 -75.61 10.99 -10.96
CA LYS A 6 -74.23 11.15 -11.46
C LYS A 6 -73.91 12.45 -12.23
N ILE A 7 -72.61 12.77 -12.34
CA ILE A 7 -71.76 13.10 -13.53
C ILE A 7 -70.44 13.72 -12.99
N LEU A 8 -69.27 13.06 -12.94
CA LEU A 8 -68.32 12.56 -13.97
C LEU A 8 -67.72 13.63 -14.91
N ARG A 9 -66.41 13.92 -14.79
CA ARG A 9 -65.46 14.40 -15.84
C ARG A 9 -64.12 14.74 -15.14
N ARG A 10 -62.91 14.33 -15.53
CA ARG A 10 -62.36 13.48 -16.60
C ARG A 10 -61.01 12.93 -16.10
N LEU A 11 -60.67 11.69 -16.46
CA LEU A 11 -59.28 11.21 -16.52
C LEU A 11 -58.66 11.68 -17.85
N PRO A 12 -57.32 11.76 -17.90
CA PRO A 12 -56.64 10.89 -18.85
C PRO A 12 -55.59 10.02 -18.15
N ALA A 13 -55.64 8.74 -18.51
CA ALA A 13 -54.59 7.78 -18.25
C ALA A 13 -53.38 8.06 -19.14
N CYS A 14 -52.18 7.95 -18.57
CA CYS A 14 -51.04 7.37 -19.26
C CYS A 14 -50.40 6.38 -18.31
N ALA A 15 -50.32 5.15 -18.79
CA ALA A 15 -49.76 4.01 -18.10
C ALA A 15 -48.34 3.73 -18.65
N PHE A 16 -47.58 3.00 -17.83
CA PHE A 16 -46.36 2.24 -18.11
C PHE A 16 -45.01 2.97 -18.16
N ALA A 17 -44.22 2.75 -17.10
CA ALA A 17 -42.91 2.06 -17.10
C ALA A 17 -42.26 2.39 -15.73
N GLY A 18 -41.97 1.45 -14.84
CA GLY A 18 -41.04 0.35 -15.09
C GLY A 18 -39.64 0.81 -14.71
N ALA A 19 -39.22 0.48 -13.48
CA ALA A 19 -37.84 0.38 -13.01
C ALA A 19 -36.84 1.49 -13.43
N ALA A 20 -36.62 2.49 -12.57
CA ALA A 20 -35.30 3.08 -12.31
C ALA A 20 -35.45 4.26 -11.33
N CYS A 21 -35.25 4.01 -10.04
CA CYS A 21 -34.61 4.95 -9.11
C CYS A 21 -34.29 4.21 -7.79
N LEU A 22 -33.69 3.02 -7.91
CA LEU A 22 -32.91 2.38 -6.84
C LEU A 22 -31.48 2.94 -6.76
N TRP A 23 -31.21 4.07 -7.43
CA TRP A 23 -29.89 4.70 -7.53
C TRP A 23 -29.63 5.76 -6.44
N MET A 24 -30.31 5.69 -5.28
CA MET A 24 -30.04 6.55 -4.11
C MET A 24 -29.36 5.79 -2.96
N VAL A 25 -28.58 4.74 -3.25
CA VAL A 25 -27.79 4.01 -2.23
C VAL A 25 -26.35 3.74 -2.68
N LEU A 26 -25.77 4.64 -3.49
CA LEU A 26 -24.34 4.56 -3.86
C LEU A 26 -23.63 5.92 -3.78
N ASP A 27 -23.94 6.70 -2.74
CA ASP A 27 -23.01 7.72 -2.26
C ASP A 27 -22.27 7.16 -1.03
N THR A 28 -21.49 6.10 -1.26
CA THR A 28 -20.29 5.86 -0.44
C THR A 28 -19.26 6.89 -0.85
N THR A 29 -19.51 8.16 -0.50
CA THR A 29 -18.41 9.10 -0.33
C THR A 29 -17.58 8.53 0.81
N ALA A 30 -16.53 7.77 0.46
CA ALA A 30 -15.42 7.58 1.35
C ALA A 30 -15.07 8.98 1.83
N ALA A 31 -15.38 9.31 3.08
CA ALA A 31 -14.98 10.57 3.67
C ALA A 31 -13.47 10.62 3.46
N LEU A 32 -13.02 11.46 2.51
CA LEU A 32 -11.61 11.64 2.23
C LEU A 32 -11.04 12.21 3.52
N ALA A 33 -10.51 11.31 4.35
CA ALA A 33 -9.85 11.67 5.58
C ALA A 33 -8.79 12.70 5.19
N GLN A 34 -8.82 13.86 5.84
CA GLN A 34 -7.84 14.89 5.57
C GLN A 34 -6.44 14.27 5.75
N PRO A 35 -5.52 14.45 4.79
CA PRO A 35 -4.18 13.90 4.92
C PRO A 35 -3.54 14.35 6.24
N PRO A 36 -2.74 13.49 6.90
CA PRO A 36 -2.03 13.85 8.11
C PRO A 36 -1.24 15.15 7.95
N GLN A 37 -1.21 15.97 9.01
CA GLN A 37 -0.47 17.22 9.04
C GLN A 37 0.70 17.08 10.00
N TYR A 38 1.89 17.49 9.55
CA TYR A 38 3.14 17.42 10.31
C TYR A 38 3.71 18.81 10.51
N LYS A 39 4.15 19.10 11.73
CA LYS A 39 4.71 20.41 12.11
C LYS A 39 6.21 20.48 11.87
N ASN A 40 6.89 19.34 11.84
CA ASN A 40 8.35 19.27 11.73
C ASN A 40 8.81 17.88 11.26
N ASP A 41 10.11 17.78 10.95
CA ASP A 41 10.74 16.54 10.47
C ASP A 41 10.74 15.44 11.53
N ALA A 42 10.69 15.74 12.83
CA ALA A 42 10.63 14.71 13.87
C ALA A 42 9.27 13.99 13.87
N GLU A 43 8.17 14.72 13.62
CA GLU A 43 6.85 14.11 13.43
C GLU A 43 6.80 13.26 12.15
N LEU A 44 7.46 13.70 11.07
CA LEU A 44 7.61 12.91 9.84
C LEU A 44 8.46 11.64 10.05
N MET A 45 9.54 11.73 10.82
CA MET A 45 10.34 10.56 11.23
C MET A 45 9.49 9.57 12.05
N GLY A 46 8.68 10.08 12.98
CA GLY A 46 7.72 9.27 13.74
C GLY A 46 6.64 8.61 12.89
N ALA A 47 6.22 9.24 11.79
CA ALA A 47 5.31 8.62 10.83
C ALA A 47 6.04 7.57 9.95
N ALA A 48 7.27 7.87 9.54
CA ALA A 48 8.10 7.01 8.69
C ALA A 48 8.50 5.68 9.35
N ILE A 49 8.49 5.59 10.69
CA ILE A 49 8.69 4.30 11.37
C ILE A 49 7.47 3.37 11.25
N ALA A 50 6.29 3.92 10.99
CA ALA A 50 5.03 3.17 10.89
C ALA A 50 4.57 2.96 9.44
N SER A 51 4.72 3.98 8.59
CA SER A 51 4.27 3.99 7.19
C SER A 51 5.46 4.07 6.24
N PRO A 52 5.46 3.34 5.10
CA PRO A 52 4.34 2.60 4.51
C PRO A 52 4.15 1.16 5.02
N GLU A 53 5.04 0.62 5.87
CA GLU A 53 5.01 -0.80 6.26
C GLU A 53 3.67 -1.23 6.89
N GLY A 54 3.12 -0.42 7.80
CA GLY A 54 1.83 -0.70 8.43
C GLY A 54 0.67 -0.77 7.43
N VAL A 55 0.69 0.04 6.37
CA VAL A 55 -0.32 -0.06 5.29
C VAL A 55 -0.18 -1.39 4.55
N GLY A 56 1.06 -1.81 4.26
CA GLY A 56 1.33 -3.11 3.64
C GLY A 56 0.81 -4.29 4.47
N GLU A 57 0.96 -4.23 5.79
CA GLU A 57 0.44 -5.26 6.71
C GLU A 57 -1.10 -5.28 6.76
N VAL A 58 -1.75 -4.11 6.75
CA VAL A 58 -3.22 -4.03 6.66
C VAL A 58 -3.70 -4.68 5.36
N LEU A 59 -3.06 -4.36 4.22
CA LEU A 59 -3.40 -4.94 2.93
C LEU A 59 -3.19 -6.46 2.92
N ALA A 60 -2.07 -6.96 3.46
CA ALA A 60 -1.80 -8.39 3.55
C ALA A 60 -2.88 -9.13 4.36
N ARG A 61 -3.33 -8.55 5.48
CA ARG A 61 -4.43 -9.11 6.27
C ARG A 61 -5.77 -9.05 5.55
N LEU A 62 -6.02 -7.99 4.78
CA LEU A 62 -7.22 -7.91 3.93
C LEU A 62 -7.24 -9.01 2.89
N VAL A 63 -6.11 -9.28 2.21
CA VAL A 63 -5.99 -10.41 1.28
C VAL A 63 -6.32 -11.74 1.96
N GLN A 64 -5.81 -11.98 3.17
CA GLN A 64 -6.10 -13.21 3.92
C GLN A 64 -7.58 -13.35 4.26
N LYS A 65 -8.21 -12.27 4.77
CA LYS A 65 -9.64 -12.28 5.13
C LYS A 65 -10.53 -12.43 3.90
N CYS A 66 -10.30 -11.61 2.88
CA CYS A 66 -11.12 -11.58 1.68
C CYS A 66 -10.95 -12.85 0.81
N GLY A 67 -9.79 -13.50 0.88
CA GLY A 67 -9.54 -14.74 0.16
C GLY A 67 -10.42 -15.92 0.60
N LEU A 68 -11.18 -15.78 1.69
CA LEU A 68 -12.19 -16.73 2.15
C LEU A 68 -13.47 -16.71 1.30
N TYR A 69 -13.75 -15.62 0.56
CA TYR A 69 -15.01 -15.45 -0.18
C TYR A 69 -14.92 -15.83 -1.65
N GLY A 70 -13.77 -16.31 -2.13
CA GLY A 70 -13.61 -16.82 -3.49
C GLY A 70 -12.17 -16.85 -3.99
N ALA A 71 -11.90 -17.70 -4.98
CA ALA A 71 -10.59 -17.74 -5.64
C ALA A 71 -10.30 -16.45 -6.41
N SER A 72 -11.29 -15.90 -7.13
CA SER A 72 -11.16 -14.64 -7.87
C SER A 72 -10.73 -13.47 -6.97
N THR A 73 -11.45 -13.23 -5.88
CA THR A 73 -11.13 -12.18 -4.90
C THR A 73 -9.75 -12.37 -4.28
N ARG A 74 -9.35 -13.62 -3.98
CA ARG A 74 -8.00 -13.93 -3.49
C ARG A 74 -6.92 -13.58 -4.50
N ASP A 75 -7.13 -13.92 -5.77
CA ASP A 75 -6.17 -13.67 -6.84
C ASP A 75 -6.04 -12.18 -7.13
N HIS A 76 -7.16 -11.45 -7.16
CA HIS A 76 -7.17 -9.99 -7.28
C HIS A 76 -6.43 -9.34 -6.11
N GLY A 77 -6.76 -9.68 -4.87
CA GLY A 77 -6.10 -9.13 -3.70
C GLY A 77 -4.58 -9.39 -3.66
N ASN A 78 -4.15 -10.60 -4.00
CA ASN A 78 -2.73 -10.93 -4.10
C ASN A 78 -2.02 -10.13 -5.21
N SER A 79 -2.69 -9.91 -6.34
CA SER A 79 -2.16 -9.09 -7.43
C SER A 79 -2.02 -7.63 -7.02
N ALA A 80 -3.07 -7.05 -6.44
CA ALA A 80 -3.10 -5.67 -5.96
C ALA A 80 -2.03 -5.42 -4.88
N LEU A 81 -1.87 -6.35 -3.91
CA LEU A 81 -0.83 -6.26 -2.89
C LEU A 81 0.58 -6.25 -3.49
N ARG A 82 0.88 -7.16 -4.43
CA ARG A 82 2.18 -7.19 -5.10
C ARG A 82 2.43 -5.92 -5.90
N ALA A 83 1.42 -5.41 -6.60
CA ALA A 83 1.52 -4.17 -7.36
C ALA A 83 1.81 -2.98 -6.42
N TRP A 84 1.09 -2.86 -5.31
CA TRP A 84 1.33 -1.84 -4.29
C TRP A 84 2.74 -1.94 -3.71
N GLN A 85 3.20 -3.14 -3.34
CA GLN A 85 4.55 -3.38 -2.83
C GLN A 85 5.64 -2.97 -3.84
N ALA A 86 5.43 -3.26 -5.12
CA ALA A 86 6.36 -2.86 -6.18
C ALA A 86 6.46 -1.33 -6.30
N ARG A 87 5.32 -0.61 -6.25
CA ARG A 87 5.30 0.86 -6.26
C ARG A 87 5.93 1.48 -5.01
N HIS A 88 5.81 0.82 -3.86
CA HIS A 88 6.33 1.30 -2.56
C HIS A 88 7.70 0.76 -2.20
N ARG A 89 8.36 0.00 -3.08
CA ARG A 89 9.62 -0.70 -2.76
C ARG A 89 10.65 0.22 -2.12
N ASP A 90 10.85 1.40 -2.70
CA ASP A 90 11.89 2.33 -2.24
C ASP A 90 11.47 3.04 -0.94
N TYR A 91 10.19 3.35 -0.76
CA TYR A 91 9.66 3.87 0.50
C TYR A 91 9.72 2.85 1.64
N LEU A 92 9.43 1.57 1.36
CA LEU A 92 9.58 0.47 2.33
C LEU A 92 11.06 0.32 2.75
N ALA A 93 11.99 0.43 1.80
CA ALA A 93 13.41 0.40 2.09
C ALA A 93 13.86 1.59 2.94
N GLU A 94 13.40 2.80 2.62
CA GLU A 94 13.74 4.00 3.38
C GLU A 94 13.11 4.00 4.77
N GLY A 95 11.87 3.53 4.95
CA GLY A 95 11.24 3.38 6.27
C GLY A 95 12.01 2.41 7.19
N ARG A 96 12.61 1.34 6.64
CA ARG A 96 13.55 0.48 7.38
C ARG A 96 14.83 1.22 7.77
N ARG A 97 15.37 2.07 6.89
CA ARG A 97 16.55 2.90 7.20
C ARG A 97 16.24 3.90 8.30
N VAL A 98 15.10 4.58 8.24
CA VAL A 98 14.65 5.53 9.28
C VAL A 98 14.52 4.83 10.64
N ARG A 99 13.94 3.63 10.70
CA ARG A 99 13.89 2.85 11.96
C ARG A 99 15.29 2.52 12.49
N ALA A 100 16.19 2.09 11.62
CA ALA A 100 17.57 1.77 12.01
C ALA A 100 18.33 3.03 12.47
N GLU A 101 18.14 4.16 11.79
CA GLU A 101 18.72 5.47 12.16
C GLU A 101 18.23 5.88 13.55
N LEU A 102 16.92 5.86 13.79
CA LEU A 102 16.34 6.21 15.09
C LEU A 102 16.82 5.25 16.19
N GLN A 103 16.84 3.94 15.92
CA GLN A 103 17.36 2.97 16.88
C GLN A 103 18.83 3.27 17.25
N ALA A 104 19.65 3.68 16.28
CA ALA A 104 21.05 4.02 16.49
C ALA A 104 21.26 5.33 17.28
N THR A 105 20.27 6.23 17.32
CA THR A 105 20.35 7.46 18.14
C THR A 105 20.26 7.19 19.64
N TYR A 106 19.66 6.06 20.05
CA TYR A 106 19.55 5.70 21.46
C TYR A 106 20.85 5.05 21.96
N THR A 107 21.68 5.84 22.62
CA THR A 107 22.93 5.37 23.25
C THR A 107 22.70 4.69 24.61
N ASP A 108 21.59 5.01 25.28
CA ASP A 108 21.15 4.37 26.52
C ASP A 108 20.41 3.06 26.22
N SER A 109 20.78 1.97 26.88
CA SER A 109 20.21 0.64 26.62
C SER A 109 18.73 0.57 26.96
N GLN A 110 18.29 1.22 28.04
CA GLN A 110 16.88 1.23 28.44
C GLN A 110 16.02 2.03 27.47
N ALA A 111 16.53 3.14 26.93
CA ALA A 111 15.85 3.90 25.88
C ALA A 111 15.72 3.09 24.58
N ARG A 112 16.78 2.36 24.20
CA ARG A 112 16.77 1.47 23.04
C ARG A 112 15.76 0.34 23.19
N GLU A 113 15.73 -0.33 24.34
CA GLU A 113 14.74 -1.38 24.63
C GLU A 113 13.30 -0.86 24.56
N ARG A 114 13.04 0.36 25.06
CA ARG A 114 11.72 1.00 24.95
C ARG A 114 11.32 1.30 23.50
N PHE A 115 12.28 1.72 22.68
CA PHE A 115 12.04 1.92 21.25
C PHE A 115 11.74 0.59 20.54
N ASP A 116 12.52 -0.45 20.81
CA ASP A 116 12.28 -1.79 20.24
C ASP A 116 10.92 -2.36 20.68
N GLU A 117 10.53 -2.12 21.93
CA GLU A 117 9.22 -2.52 22.44
C GLU A 117 8.07 -1.75 21.76
N LEU A 118 8.26 -0.46 21.48
CA LEU A 118 7.31 0.34 20.70
C LEU A 118 7.11 -0.27 19.32
N LEU A 119 8.20 -0.64 18.63
CA LEU A 119 8.12 -1.27 17.31
C LEU A 119 7.42 -2.64 17.37
N ARG A 120 7.67 -3.42 18.42
CA ARG A 120 7.14 -4.79 18.59
C ARG A 120 5.68 -4.82 19.03
N THR A 121 5.19 -3.79 19.73
CA THR A 121 3.85 -3.79 20.33
C THR A 121 2.92 -2.72 19.79
N GLN A 122 3.37 -1.46 19.78
CA GLN A 122 2.51 -0.34 19.45
C GLN A 122 2.22 -0.27 17.95
N LEU A 123 3.22 -0.53 17.10
CA LEU A 123 3.00 -0.55 15.65
C LEU A 123 2.02 -1.65 15.22
N PRO A 124 2.15 -2.92 15.66
CA PRO A 124 1.14 -3.94 15.39
C PRO A 124 -0.26 -3.58 15.90
N MET A 125 -0.38 -2.91 17.05
CA MET A 125 -1.65 -2.44 17.57
C MET A 125 -2.30 -1.38 16.67
N LEU A 126 -1.52 -0.49 16.05
CA LEU A 126 -2.03 0.48 15.08
C LEU A 126 -2.53 -0.22 13.81
N VAL A 127 -1.77 -1.19 13.30
CA VAL A 127 -2.17 -2.04 12.17
C VAL A 127 -3.47 -2.78 12.48
N GLU A 128 -3.59 -3.37 13.68
CA GLU A 128 -4.80 -4.06 14.13
C GLU A 128 -6.01 -3.12 14.11
N ARG A 129 -5.89 -1.94 14.73
CA ARG A 129 -7.00 -0.97 14.78
C ARG A 129 -7.46 -0.58 13.39
N GLN A 130 -6.53 -0.35 12.47
CA GLN A 130 -6.86 -0.01 11.08
C GLN A 130 -7.51 -1.19 10.36
N PHE A 131 -7.00 -2.40 10.52
CA PHE A 131 -7.57 -3.60 9.92
C PHE A 131 -8.98 -3.89 10.43
N VAL A 132 -9.24 -3.71 11.73
CA VAL A 132 -10.56 -3.97 12.34
C VAL A 132 -11.66 -3.14 11.69
N VAL A 133 -11.37 -1.90 11.27
CA VAL A 133 -12.34 -1.05 10.55
C VAL A 133 -12.80 -1.75 9.27
N TYR A 134 -11.86 -2.19 8.43
CA TYR A 134 -12.18 -2.91 7.20
C TYR A 134 -12.85 -4.27 7.48
N SER A 135 -12.34 -5.01 8.47
CA SER A 135 -12.89 -6.32 8.83
C SER A 135 -14.36 -6.22 9.23
N ARG A 136 -14.72 -5.24 10.07
CA ARG A 136 -16.11 -5.04 10.50
C ARG A 136 -17.02 -4.72 9.32
N SER A 137 -16.63 -3.80 8.45
CA SER A 137 -17.41 -3.46 7.27
C SER A 137 -17.66 -4.66 6.35
N ILE A 138 -16.70 -5.60 6.26
CA ILE A 138 -16.86 -6.88 5.55
C ILE A 138 -17.79 -7.81 6.34
N ASP A 139 -17.56 -7.97 7.64
CA ASP A 139 -18.33 -8.89 8.47
C ASP A 139 -19.82 -8.52 8.54
N ASP A 140 -20.13 -7.24 8.49
CA ASP A 140 -21.47 -6.65 8.52
C ASP A 140 -22.27 -6.87 7.21
N GLN A 141 -21.63 -7.33 6.12
CA GLN A 141 -22.36 -7.63 4.89
C GLN A 141 -23.24 -8.89 5.04
N PRO A 142 -24.47 -8.88 4.48
CA PRO A 142 -25.47 -9.92 4.76
C PRO A 142 -25.25 -11.25 4.03
N THR A 143 -24.45 -11.26 2.95
CA THR A 143 -24.22 -12.45 2.12
C THR A 143 -22.74 -12.58 1.78
N GLU A 144 -22.28 -13.81 1.48
CA GLU A 144 -20.91 -14.05 1.03
C GLU A 144 -20.58 -13.30 -0.26
N SER A 145 -21.55 -13.17 -1.18
CA SER A 145 -21.37 -12.39 -2.41
C SER A 145 -21.13 -10.91 -2.11
N ALA A 146 -21.89 -10.30 -1.19
CA ALA A 146 -21.69 -8.91 -0.81
C ALA A 146 -20.34 -8.69 -0.09
N LYS A 147 -19.86 -9.70 0.64
CA LYS A 147 -18.50 -9.71 1.21
C LYS A 147 -17.43 -9.72 0.13
N ALA A 148 -17.58 -10.59 -0.86
CA ALA A 148 -16.68 -10.66 -2.02
C ALA A 148 -16.67 -9.34 -2.80
N ASP A 149 -17.85 -8.77 -3.11
CA ASP A 149 -17.97 -7.50 -3.83
C ASP A 149 -17.30 -6.34 -3.08
N LEU A 150 -17.48 -6.25 -1.75
CA LEU A 150 -16.81 -5.22 -0.94
C LEU A 150 -15.29 -5.43 -0.89
N CYS A 151 -14.84 -6.68 -0.79
CA CYS A 151 -13.42 -7.03 -0.84
C CYS A 151 -12.77 -6.64 -2.18
N ASP A 152 -13.42 -6.94 -3.30
CA ASP A 152 -12.98 -6.55 -4.63
C ASP A 152 -12.96 -5.02 -4.78
N GLY A 153 -13.90 -4.32 -4.13
CA GLY A 153 -13.88 -2.85 -4.00
C GLY A 153 -12.63 -2.32 -3.30
N TYR A 154 -12.20 -2.93 -2.19
CA TYR A 154 -10.95 -2.53 -1.53
C TYR A 154 -9.72 -2.77 -2.40
N PHE A 155 -9.66 -3.89 -3.12
CA PHE A 155 -8.52 -4.18 -4.01
C PHE A 155 -8.52 -3.29 -5.25
N SER A 156 -9.70 -2.95 -5.78
CA SER A 156 -9.82 -1.94 -6.84
C SER A 156 -9.30 -0.58 -6.37
N ALA A 157 -9.57 -0.17 -5.13
CA ALA A 157 -9.01 1.06 -4.57
C ALA A 157 -7.47 1.02 -4.43
N VAL A 158 -6.87 -0.15 -4.20
CA VAL A 158 -5.40 -0.33 -4.23
C VAL A 158 -4.86 -0.19 -5.66
N ASP A 159 -5.57 -0.71 -6.65
CA ASP A 159 -5.22 -0.56 -8.06
C ASP A 159 -5.35 0.89 -8.52
N ASP A 160 -6.38 1.61 -8.03
CA ASP A 160 -6.63 3.04 -8.23
C ASP A 160 -5.73 3.95 -7.38
N LEU A 161 -4.66 3.39 -6.80
CA LEU A 161 -3.61 4.10 -6.07
C LEU A 161 -4.08 4.79 -4.78
N GLN A 162 -5.29 4.51 -4.28
CA GLN A 162 -5.83 5.19 -3.08
C GLN A 162 -5.04 4.86 -1.80
N PHE A 163 -4.35 3.72 -1.80
CA PHE A 163 -3.45 3.30 -0.73
C PHE A 163 -2.00 3.74 -0.96
N ASP A 164 -1.72 4.43 -2.06
CA ASP A 164 -0.37 4.90 -2.34
C ASP A 164 -0.03 6.10 -1.46
N LEU A 165 1.22 6.12 -0.97
CA LEU A 165 1.67 7.14 -0.02
C LEU A 165 1.51 8.56 -0.59
N LYS A 166 1.73 8.72 -1.89
CA LYS A 166 1.57 10.00 -2.60
C LYS A 166 0.12 10.53 -2.59
N VAL A 167 -0.86 9.65 -2.39
CA VAL A 167 -2.28 10.00 -2.33
C VAL A 167 -2.74 10.16 -0.89
N ASN A 168 -2.44 9.18 -0.03
CA ASN A 168 -2.96 9.17 1.34
C ASN A 168 -2.16 10.03 2.33
N ASP A 169 -0.87 10.27 2.06
CA ASP A 169 0.02 11.08 2.88
C ASP A 169 1.13 11.75 2.02
N PRO A 170 0.76 12.80 1.25
CA PRO A 170 1.69 13.46 0.35
C PRO A 170 2.90 14.09 1.06
N ALA A 171 2.73 14.51 2.31
CA ALA A 171 3.80 15.10 3.11
C ALA A 171 4.87 14.07 3.47
N LEU A 172 4.45 12.87 3.90
CA LEU A 172 5.37 11.77 4.16
C LEU A 172 6.01 11.23 2.88
N ALA A 173 5.27 11.15 1.77
CA ALA A 173 5.85 10.80 0.47
C ALA A 173 6.95 11.78 0.06
N ALA A 174 6.71 13.09 0.16
CA ALA A 174 7.71 14.11 -0.13
C ALA A 174 8.92 14.04 0.81
N PHE A 175 8.72 13.68 2.08
CA PHE A 175 9.79 13.43 3.03
C PHE A 175 10.70 12.27 2.57
N PHE A 176 10.11 11.13 2.20
CA PHE A 176 10.86 10.01 1.66
C PHE A 176 11.57 10.34 0.35
N ASP A 177 10.90 11.02 -0.58
CA ASP A 177 11.48 11.43 -1.87
C ASP A 177 12.75 12.26 -1.70
N ARG A 178 12.76 13.21 -0.74
CA ARG A 178 13.95 14.01 -0.42
C ARG A 178 15.11 13.15 0.08
N ARG A 179 14.83 12.21 0.99
CA ARG A 179 15.86 11.34 1.59
C ARG A 179 16.45 10.35 0.57
N ILE A 180 15.59 9.71 -0.22
CA ILE A 180 16.01 8.78 -1.28
C ILE A 180 16.88 9.52 -2.30
N SER A 181 16.49 10.72 -2.70
CA SER A 181 17.27 11.55 -3.63
C SER A 181 18.62 11.95 -3.05
N ALA A 182 18.69 12.33 -1.77
CA ALA A 182 19.94 12.68 -1.09
C ALA A 182 20.92 11.50 -1.06
N HIS A 183 20.43 10.27 -0.83
CA HIS A 183 21.26 9.07 -0.88
C HIS A 183 21.74 8.72 -2.30
N GLY A 184 20.91 8.98 -3.32
CA GLY A 184 21.31 8.82 -4.73
C GLY A 184 22.41 9.81 -5.13
N ALA A 185 22.30 11.07 -4.71
CA ALA A 185 23.29 12.11 -4.97
C ALA A 185 24.63 11.82 -4.27
N ALA A 186 24.60 11.35 -3.01
CA ALA A 186 25.81 10.98 -2.28
C ALA A 186 26.58 9.83 -2.96
N ARG A 187 25.88 8.83 -3.50
CA ARG A 187 26.49 7.73 -4.26
C ARG A 187 27.07 8.19 -5.60
N GLY A 188 26.41 9.11 -6.29
CA GLY A 188 26.93 9.68 -7.55
C GLY A 188 28.14 10.62 -7.37
N ALA A 189 28.31 11.21 -6.18
CA ALA A 189 29.44 12.07 -5.86
C ALA A 189 30.72 11.26 -5.55
N ASP A 190 30.60 10.11 -4.91
CA ASP A 190 31.75 9.21 -4.64
C ASP A 190 32.29 8.54 -5.92
N ASP A 191 31.43 8.27 -6.92
CA ASP A 191 31.84 7.70 -8.21
C ASP A 191 32.44 8.74 -9.19
N GLY A 192 32.33 10.04 -8.88
CA GLY A 192 32.90 11.15 -9.69
C GLY A 192 34.37 11.48 -9.38
N GLY A 193 34.97 10.79 -8.42
CA GLY A 193 36.31 11.06 -7.88
C GLY A 193 37.38 10.03 -8.26
N SER A 194 37.42 9.53 -9.50
CA SER A 194 38.57 8.75 -10.00
C SER A 194 38.98 9.22 -11.39
N GLY A 195 39.60 10.40 -11.42
CA GLY A 195 40.20 11.00 -12.60
C GLY A 195 41.65 11.37 -12.32
N THR A 196 42.51 10.40 -12.05
CA THR A 196 43.95 10.54 -12.34
C THR A 196 44.36 9.40 -13.26
N ALA A 197 44.51 9.76 -14.52
CA ALA A 197 45.19 8.95 -15.52
C ALA A 197 46.61 8.66 -15.04
N ASN A 198 46.96 7.38 -14.93
CA ASN A 198 48.35 6.98 -15.06
C ASN A 198 48.41 5.80 -16.01
N ALA A 199 48.58 6.14 -17.29
CA ALA A 199 49.05 5.22 -18.29
C ALA A 199 50.56 5.04 -18.12
N VAL A 200 51.00 3.85 -17.76
CA VAL A 200 52.32 3.34 -18.11
C VAL A 200 52.15 1.90 -18.59
N SER A 201 52.39 1.69 -19.88
CA SER A 201 52.49 0.38 -20.52
C SER A 201 53.87 -0.23 -20.33
N ALA A 202 53.94 -1.54 -20.15
CA ALA A 202 54.98 -2.45 -20.67
C ALA A 202 54.51 -3.90 -20.41
N ALA A 203 54.12 -4.65 -21.45
CA ALA A 203 54.92 -5.75 -22.04
C ALA A 203 55.27 -6.83 -20.99
N GLY A 204 54.75 -8.06 -21.01
CA GLY A 204 54.36 -8.92 -22.11
C GLY A 204 55.09 -10.24 -21.86
N ASP A 205 54.38 -11.34 -21.65
CA ASP A 205 54.90 -12.67 -21.95
C ASP A 205 53.77 -13.69 -22.06
N ALA A 206 53.85 -14.41 -23.17
CA ALA A 206 52.89 -15.41 -23.61
C ALA A 206 53.26 -16.78 -23.06
N ALA A 207 52.26 -17.53 -22.60
CA ALA A 207 52.30 -18.99 -22.63
C ALA A 207 50.85 -19.51 -22.72
N GLY A 208 50.55 -20.20 -23.83
CA GLY A 208 49.25 -20.75 -24.15
C GLY A 208 48.86 -21.99 -23.32
N PRO A 209 47.64 -22.52 -23.56
CA PRO A 209 46.97 -23.48 -22.68
C PRO A 209 47.25 -24.95 -23.09
N PRO A 210 46.93 -25.92 -22.23
CA PRO A 210 46.49 -27.23 -22.69
C PRO A 210 44.97 -27.39 -22.51
N ALA A 211 44.39 -28.05 -23.52
CA ALA A 211 42.97 -28.32 -23.68
C ALA A 211 42.44 -29.47 -22.79
N ALA A 212 41.12 -29.41 -22.58
CA ALA A 212 40.09 -30.45 -22.38
C ALA A 212 40.50 -31.86 -21.90
N THR A 213 39.71 -32.49 -21.01
CA THR A 213 38.71 -33.53 -21.40
C THR A 213 37.74 -33.88 -20.22
N SER A 214 36.46 -34.06 -20.59
CA SER A 214 35.43 -34.99 -20.06
C SER A 214 34.78 -34.83 -18.67
N ALA A 215 33.46 -34.57 -18.71
CA ALA A 215 32.42 -34.91 -17.72
C ALA A 215 31.98 -36.39 -17.86
N PRO A 216 30.86 -36.88 -17.27
CA PRO A 216 30.32 -36.82 -15.90
C PRO A 216 30.04 -38.26 -15.33
N VAL A 217 29.75 -38.42 -14.03
CA VAL A 217 28.98 -39.58 -13.52
C VAL A 217 28.05 -39.16 -12.38
N ALA A 218 26.80 -39.61 -12.50
CA ALA A 218 25.67 -39.42 -11.61
C ALA A 218 25.63 -40.43 -10.44
N ARG A 219 25.06 -40.01 -9.31
CA ARG A 219 23.88 -40.63 -8.67
C ARG A 219 23.32 -39.73 -7.59
#